data_AF-A0AB39T988-F1
#
_entry.id   AF-A0AB39T988-F1
#
_cell.length_a   1.000
_cell.length_b   1.000
_cell.length_c   1.000
_cell.angle_alpha   90.00
_cell.angle_beta   90.00
_cell.angle_gamma   90.00
#
_symmetry.space_group_name_H-M   'P 1'
#
loop_
_entity.id
_entity.type
_entity.pdbx_description
1 polymer ?
#
loop_
_entity_poly.entity_id
_entity_poly.type
_entity_poly.pdbx_seq_one_letter_code
_entity_poly.pdbx_strand_id
1 'polypeptide(L)'
;MNHDGTGAGRAAIRVPRPERPHAERIAALRQARLTAAPAHLPSEHEQAAFELGLVVALVLGAPEASRGLDLLVNARRIQPEGAEVFGALLHATGRVESAEFWWRFAAGSGSGTAAYCLHLHHLTLGETDDADYWRAWSDQLAATERPPGPGPLRMNRPLLPDEVRRDILSRVHHGLAPQLPAALVAVIDRLPGQGGGEDEVPSPWGLTSGAASAFAADPARERARGLGEAGDPCG
;
A
#
# COMPACT_ATOMS: atom_id res chain seq x y z
N MET A 1 -28.85 19.36 -65.22
CA MET A 1 -28.93 19.95 -63.86
C MET A 1 -27.87 19.29 -63.00
N ASN A 2 -27.18 20.10 -62.21
CA ASN A 2 -26.04 19.77 -61.36
C ASN A 2 -26.48 19.09 -60.05
N HIS A 3 -25.58 18.34 -59.42
CA HIS A 3 -25.23 18.39 -57.99
C HIS A 3 -23.92 17.60 -57.82
N ASP A 4 -22.80 18.32 -57.75
CA ASP A 4 -22.01 18.59 -56.51
C ASP A 4 -21.48 17.28 -55.89
N GLY A 5 -20.18 16.96 -55.90
CA GLY A 5 -19.05 17.84 -55.67
C GLY A 5 -18.64 17.82 -54.20
N THR A 6 -18.22 16.67 -53.64
CA THR A 6 -17.49 16.63 -52.36
C THR A 6 -16.55 15.42 -52.30
N GLY A 7 -15.46 15.49 -53.07
CA GLY A 7 -14.28 14.68 -52.77
C GLY A 7 -13.58 15.30 -51.56
N ALA A 8 -13.80 14.74 -50.38
CA ALA A 8 -13.05 15.09 -49.18
C ALA A 8 -11.56 14.79 -49.40
N GLY A 9 -10.79 15.83 -49.75
CA GLY A 9 -9.35 15.73 -49.87
C GLY A 9 -8.76 15.33 -48.53
N ARG A 10 -8.23 14.10 -48.43
CA ARG A 10 -7.39 13.69 -47.30
C ARG A 10 -6.21 14.65 -47.27
N ALA A 11 -6.22 15.57 -46.32
CA ALA A 11 -5.09 16.46 -46.04
C ALA A 11 -3.87 15.58 -45.74
N ALA A 12 -2.98 15.43 -46.73
CA ALA A 12 -1.73 14.70 -46.55
C ALA A 12 -0.88 15.51 -45.57
N ILE A 13 -0.78 15.02 -44.34
CA ILE A 13 0.11 15.60 -43.32
C ILE A 13 1.53 15.50 -43.88
N ARG A 14 2.08 16.64 -44.31
CA ARG A 14 3.45 16.75 -44.80
C ARG A 14 4.37 16.74 -43.58
N VAL A 15 4.79 15.54 -43.17
CA VAL A 15 5.77 15.39 -42.10
C VAL A 15 7.11 15.95 -42.59
N PRO A 16 7.66 17.02 -41.98
CA PRO A 16 8.95 17.56 -42.39
C PRO A 16 10.03 16.50 -42.20
N ARG A 17 10.86 16.31 -43.24
CA ARG A 17 11.96 15.34 -43.21
C ARG A 17 12.92 15.78 -42.10
N PRO A 18 13.24 14.93 -41.10
CA PRO A 18 14.19 15.32 -40.07
C PRO A 18 15.53 15.67 -40.72
N GLU A 19 16.11 16.79 -40.30
CA GLU A 19 17.50 17.16 -40.58
C GLU A 19 18.38 15.90 -40.41
N ARG A 20 19.26 15.59 -41.38
CA ARG A 20 20.13 14.40 -41.37
C ARG A 20 20.75 14.08 -39.98
N PRO A 21 21.30 15.06 -39.23
CA PRO A 21 21.85 14.79 -37.90
C PRO A 21 20.80 14.34 -36.86
N HIS A 22 19.56 14.81 -36.96
CA HIS A 22 18.48 14.37 -36.08
C HIS A 22 18.04 12.94 -36.40
N ALA A 23 17.97 12.60 -37.70
CA ALA A 23 17.66 11.25 -38.15
C ALA A 23 18.74 10.24 -37.71
N GLU A 24 20.01 10.61 -37.82
CA GLU A 24 21.15 9.81 -37.38
C GLU A 24 21.16 9.61 -35.86
N ARG A 25 20.88 10.65 -35.08
CA ARG A 25 20.75 10.54 -33.61
C ARG A 25 19.61 9.62 -33.21
N ILE A 26 18.45 9.70 -33.87
CA ILE A 26 17.34 8.77 -33.64
C ILE A 26 17.72 7.35 -34.02
N ALA A 27 18.41 7.15 -35.14
CA ALA A 27 18.87 5.83 -35.58
C ALA A 27 19.89 5.22 -34.60
N ALA A 28 20.83 6.03 -34.09
CA ALA A 28 21.80 5.62 -33.08
C ALA A 28 21.15 5.25 -31.75
N LEU A 29 20.17 6.03 -31.28
CA LEU A 29 19.39 5.71 -30.07
C LEU A 29 18.57 4.42 -30.23
N ARG A 30 17.99 4.19 -31.41
CA ARG A 30 17.28 2.95 -31.73
C ARG A 30 18.23 1.75 -31.77
N GLN A 31 19.36 1.89 -32.43
CA GLN A 31 20.37 0.83 -32.50
C GLN A 31 20.91 0.49 -31.10
N ALA A 32 21.24 1.51 -30.30
CA ALA A 32 21.66 1.33 -28.92
C ALA A 32 20.61 0.61 -28.07
N ARG A 33 19.31 0.90 -28.27
CA ARG A 33 18.22 0.21 -27.57
C ARG A 33 18.04 -1.25 -28.02
N LEU A 34 18.28 -1.54 -29.31
CA LEU A 34 18.22 -2.91 -29.85
C LEU A 34 19.40 -3.77 -29.39
N THR A 35 20.56 -3.15 -29.15
CA THR A 35 21.78 -3.84 -28.70
C THR A 35 21.97 -3.77 -27.17
N ALA A 36 21.14 -3.00 -26.46
CA ALA A 36 21.15 -2.95 -25.01
C ALA A 36 20.68 -4.29 -24.44
N ALA A 37 21.27 -4.70 -23.31
CA ALA A 37 20.74 -5.80 -22.53
C ALA A 37 19.27 -5.51 -22.17
N PRO A 38 18.41 -6.54 -22.07
CA PRO A 38 17.03 -6.37 -21.61
C PRO A 38 17.02 -5.53 -20.33
N ALA A 39 16.17 -4.50 -20.27
CA ALA A 39 15.97 -3.77 -19.04
C ALA A 39 15.53 -4.76 -17.96
N HIS A 40 16.15 -4.70 -16.79
CA HIS A 40 15.72 -5.52 -15.65
C HIS A 40 14.28 -5.16 -15.33
N LEU A 41 13.36 -6.09 -15.57
CA LEU A 41 12.01 -6.01 -15.04
C LEU A 41 12.14 -6.30 -13.54
N PRO A 42 11.68 -5.42 -12.64
CA PRO A 42 11.73 -5.70 -11.21
C PRO A 42 10.94 -6.98 -10.92
N SER A 43 11.46 -7.81 -10.03
CA SER A 43 10.73 -8.93 -9.45
C SER A 43 9.52 -8.43 -8.65
N GLU A 44 8.55 -9.31 -8.40
CA GLU A 44 7.36 -8.97 -7.60
C GLU A 44 7.75 -8.52 -6.18
N HIS A 45 8.78 -9.12 -5.58
CA HIS A 45 9.31 -8.71 -4.28
C HIS A 45 9.92 -7.30 -4.32
N GLU A 46 10.67 -6.95 -5.37
CA GLU A 46 11.25 -5.61 -5.54
C GLU A 46 10.17 -4.56 -5.77
N GLN A 47 9.16 -4.89 -6.56
CA GLN A 47 8.01 -4.03 -6.78
C GLN A 47 7.23 -3.80 -5.48
N ALA A 48 6.98 -4.85 -4.70
CA ALA A 48 6.31 -4.76 -3.41
C ALA A 48 7.12 -3.93 -2.40
N ALA A 49 8.45 -4.08 -2.36
CA ALA A 49 9.30 -3.28 -1.49
C ALA A 49 9.28 -1.80 -1.86
N PHE A 50 9.27 -1.49 -3.16
CA PHE A 50 9.11 -0.12 -3.67
C PHE A 50 7.74 0.46 -3.29
N GLU A 51 6.66 -0.28 -3.51
CA GLU A 51 5.30 0.14 -3.15
C GLU A 51 5.14 0.34 -1.64
N LEU A 52 5.70 -0.56 -0.82
CA LEU A 52 5.68 -0.44 0.64
C LEU A 52 6.42 0.84 1.08
N GLY A 53 7.57 1.12 0.46
CA GLY A 53 8.30 2.36 0.68
C GLY A 53 7.46 3.61 0.36
N LEU A 54 6.66 3.58 -0.71
CA LEU A 54 5.79 4.69 -1.09
C LEU A 54 4.66 4.88 -0.07
N VAL A 55 3.99 3.80 0.32
CA VAL A 55 2.90 3.86 1.32
C VAL A 55 3.45 4.38 2.64
N VAL A 56 4.59 3.88 3.12
CA VAL A 56 5.26 4.37 4.33
C VAL A 56 5.57 5.87 4.23
N ALA A 57 6.12 6.33 3.11
CA ALA A 57 6.41 7.74 2.90
C ALA A 57 5.13 8.62 2.90
N LEU A 58 4.03 8.12 2.36
CA LEU A 58 2.74 8.80 2.35
C LEU A 58 2.12 8.87 3.75
N VAL A 59 2.13 7.78 4.52
CA VAL A 59 1.65 7.73 5.90
C VAL A 59 2.41 8.72 6.77
N LEU A 60 3.75 8.70 6.70
CA LEU A 60 4.59 9.65 7.45
C LEU A 60 4.43 11.10 6.98
N GLY A 61 4.03 11.28 5.72
CA GLY A 61 3.77 12.57 5.10
C GLY A 61 2.36 13.14 5.34
N ALA A 62 1.43 12.33 5.85
CA ALA A 62 0.05 12.73 6.04
C ALA A 62 -0.07 13.87 7.08
N PRO A 63 -0.91 14.90 6.84
CA PRO A 63 -1.08 15.98 7.80
C PRO A 63 -1.59 15.50 9.16
N GLU A 64 -2.34 14.40 9.20
CA GLU A 64 -2.89 13.79 10.41
C GLU A 64 -1.87 12.94 11.19
N ALA A 65 -0.70 12.65 10.63
CA ALA A 65 0.26 11.69 11.22
C ALA A 65 0.68 12.07 12.65
N SER A 66 0.95 13.35 12.91
CA SER A 66 1.26 13.83 14.27
C SER A 66 0.10 13.62 15.23
N ARG A 67 -1.14 13.84 14.78
CA ARG A 67 -2.33 13.66 15.60
C ARG A 67 -2.54 12.18 15.90
N GLY A 68 -2.30 11.30 14.93
CA GLY A 68 -2.30 9.85 15.14
C GLY A 68 -1.35 9.44 16.26
N LEU A 69 -0.09 9.90 16.22
CA LEU A 69 0.89 9.59 17.26
C LEU A 69 0.53 10.21 18.62
N ASP A 70 -0.02 11.42 18.64
CA ASP A 70 -0.52 12.02 19.89
C ASP A 70 -1.63 11.17 20.52
N LEU A 71 -2.56 10.68 19.70
CA LEU A 71 -3.63 9.77 20.15
C LEU A 71 -3.08 8.42 20.61
N LEU A 72 -2.05 7.88 19.94
CA LEU A 72 -1.38 6.66 20.38
C LEU A 72 -0.85 6.78 21.82
N VAL A 73 -0.26 7.93 22.15
CA VAL A 73 0.40 8.15 23.44
C VAL A 73 -0.59 8.60 24.51
N ASN A 74 -1.54 9.47 24.17
CA ASN A 74 -2.35 10.21 25.15
C ASN A 74 -3.81 9.76 25.24
N ALA A 75 -4.33 8.98 24.28
CA ALA A 75 -5.71 8.52 24.34
C ALA A 75 -5.88 7.35 25.32
N ARG A 76 -7.07 7.24 25.92
CA ARG A 76 -7.42 6.11 26.81
C ARG A 76 -7.44 4.74 26.12
N ARG A 77 -7.61 4.74 24.80
CA ARG A 77 -7.59 3.54 23.96
C ARG A 77 -6.69 3.84 22.77
N ILE A 78 -5.81 2.91 22.43
CA ILE A 78 -4.96 2.99 21.25
C ILE A 78 -5.87 3.08 20.02
N GLN A 79 -5.66 4.12 19.22
CA GLN A 79 -6.38 4.36 17.97
C GLN A 79 -5.62 3.75 16.79
N PRO A 80 -6.32 3.18 15.79
CA PRO A 80 -5.67 2.53 14.65
C PRO A 80 -4.75 3.49 13.88
N GLU A 81 -5.11 4.76 13.74
CA GLU A 81 -4.34 5.76 12.99
C GLU A 81 -2.99 6.04 13.64
N GLY A 82 -2.92 5.98 14.97
CA GLY A 82 -1.66 6.15 15.69
C GLY A 82 -0.73 4.95 15.56
N ALA A 83 -1.30 3.74 15.66
CA ALA A 83 -0.57 2.49 15.48
C ALA A 83 -0.03 2.34 14.04
N GLU A 84 -0.81 2.74 13.04
CA GLU A 84 -0.41 2.75 11.62
C GLU A 84 0.84 3.62 11.38
N VAL A 85 0.81 4.87 11.86
CA VAL A 85 1.93 5.81 11.73
C VAL A 85 3.16 5.32 12.49
N PHE A 86 2.97 4.72 13.66
CA PHE A 86 4.08 4.17 14.44
C PHE A 86 4.71 2.96 13.75
N GLY A 87 3.92 2.06 13.15
CA GLY A 87 4.43 0.99 12.30
C GLY A 87 5.25 1.52 11.12
N ALA A 88 4.79 2.58 10.46
CA ALA A 88 5.53 3.23 9.38
C ALA A 88 6.88 3.82 9.85
N LEU A 89 6.94 4.43 11.04
CA LEU A 89 8.20 4.90 11.63
C LEU A 89 9.17 3.74 11.92
N LEU A 90 8.67 2.64 12.48
CA LEU A 90 9.47 1.45 12.77
C LEU A 90 10.03 0.84 11.49
N HIS A 91 9.21 0.70 10.45
CA HIS A 91 9.66 0.20 9.15
C HIS A 91 10.74 1.12 8.53
N ALA A 92 10.55 2.44 8.56
CA ALA A 92 11.53 3.41 8.04
C ALA A 92 12.84 3.44 8.86
N THR A 93 12.88 2.81 10.04
CA THR A 93 14.10 2.62 10.85
C THR A 93 14.64 1.19 10.81
N GLY A 94 14.07 0.32 9.98
CA GLY A 94 14.52 -1.07 9.83
C GLY A 94 14.05 -2.01 10.95
N ARG A 95 13.11 -1.60 11.80
CA ARG A 95 12.52 -2.42 12.87
C ARG A 95 11.29 -3.16 12.34
N VAL A 96 11.51 -4.04 11.37
CA VAL A 96 10.45 -4.62 10.51
C VAL A 96 9.48 -5.49 11.32
N GLU A 97 9.97 -6.30 12.24
CA GLU A 97 9.14 -7.20 13.06
C GLU A 97 8.24 -6.40 14.01
N SER A 98 8.78 -5.31 14.58
CA SER A 98 8.00 -4.38 15.39
C SER A 98 6.97 -3.63 14.55
N ALA A 99 7.32 -3.22 13.33
CA ALA A 99 6.39 -2.56 12.41
C ALA A 99 5.20 -3.47 12.08
N GLU A 100 5.48 -4.73 11.78
CA GLU A 100 4.48 -5.75 11.48
C GLU A 100 3.49 -5.94 12.63
N PHE A 101 3.97 -6.02 13.87
CA PHE A 101 3.11 -6.06 15.06
C PHE A 101 2.13 -4.89 15.13
N TRP A 102 2.63 -3.66 14.96
CA TRP A 102 1.80 -2.45 15.02
C TRP A 102 0.82 -2.36 13.86
N TRP A 103 1.21 -2.79 12.67
CA TRP A 103 0.30 -2.86 11.54
C TRP A 103 -0.78 -3.92 11.73
N ARG A 104 -0.47 -5.10 12.31
CA ARG A 104 -1.49 -6.10 12.66
C ARG A 104 -2.51 -5.56 13.65
N PHE A 105 -2.03 -4.86 14.69
CA PHE A 105 -2.91 -4.19 15.65
C PHE A 105 -3.82 -3.16 14.95
N ALA A 106 -3.25 -2.29 14.12
CA ALA A 106 -3.98 -1.23 13.44
C ALA A 106 -5.01 -1.80 12.45
N ALA A 107 -4.64 -2.82 11.68
CA ALA A 107 -5.51 -3.52 10.74
C ALA A 107 -6.66 -4.24 11.45
N GLY A 108 -6.40 -4.91 12.58
CA GLY A 108 -7.44 -5.50 13.42
C GLY A 108 -8.36 -4.46 14.08
N SER A 109 -7.90 -3.23 14.20
CA SER A 109 -8.65 -2.08 14.72
C SER A 109 -9.32 -1.23 13.62
N GLY A 110 -9.23 -1.65 12.36
CA GLY A 110 -9.95 -1.04 11.23
C GLY A 110 -9.12 -0.17 10.29
N SER A 111 -7.79 -0.07 10.43
CA SER A 111 -6.96 0.63 9.43
C SER A 111 -6.76 -0.21 8.17
N GLY A 112 -7.40 0.21 7.07
CA GLY A 112 -7.19 -0.40 5.74
C GLY A 112 -5.77 -0.18 5.23
N THR A 113 -5.17 0.98 5.50
CA THR A 113 -3.79 1.29 5.11
C THR A 113 -2.78 0.36 5.79
N ALA A 114 -2.96 0.06 7.08
CA ALA A 114 -2.10 -0.90 7.78
C ALA A 114 -2.24 -2.33 7.21
N ALA A 115 -3.45 -2.75 6.84
CA ALA A 115 -3.68 -4.03 6.17
C ALA A 115 -2.98 -4.08 4.80
N TYR A 116 -3.00 -2.97 4.04
CA TYR A 116 -2.26 -2.90 2.78
C TYR A 116 -0.73 -2.91 2.97
N CYS A 117 -0.21 -2.27 4.02
CA CYS A 117 1.21 -2.39 4.39
C CYS A 117 1.60 -3.85 4.67
N LEU A 118 0.76 -4.61 5.38
CA LEU A 118 1.00 -6.03 5.64
C LEU A 118 0.98 -6.86 4.36
N HIS A 119 0.01 -6.62 3.48
CA HIS A 119 -0.01 -7.26 2.16
C HIS A 119 1.32 -7.09 1.42
N LEU A 120 1.79 -5.84 1.31
CA LEU A 120 3.05 -5.55 0.64
C LEU A 120 4.25 -6.16 1.38
N HIS A 121 4.24 -6.13 2.72
CA HIS A 121 5.28 -6.75 3.53
C HIS A 121 5.40 -8.25 3.26
N HIS A 122 4.29 -8.99 3.27
CA HIS A 122 4.29 -10.42 2.96
C HIS A 122 4.68 -10.71 1.51
N LEU A 123 4.33 -9.84 0.54
CA LEU A 123 4.87 -9.93 -0.82
C LEU A 123 6.40 -9.76 -0.85
N THR A 124 6.98 -8.88 -0.03
CA THR A 124 8.47 -8.78 0.05
C THR A 124 9.14 -10.04 0.60
N LEU A 125 8.43 -10.80 1.44
CA LEU A 125 8.89 -12.09 2.00
C LEU A 125 8.58 -13.28 1.08
N GLY A 126 7.69 -13.10 0.10
CA GLY A 126 7.20 -14.16 -0.78
C GLY A 126 6.12 -15.04 -0.18
N GLU A 127 5.45 -14.55 0.85
CA GLU A 127 4.36 -15.22 1.56
C GLU A 127 3.04 -14.83 0.89
N THR A 128 2.76 -15.44 -0.27
CA THR A 128 1.62 -15.06 -1.13
C THR A 128 0.26 -15.25 -0.46
N ASP A 129 0.09 -16.31 0.33
CA ASP A 129 -1.19 -16.62 0.98
C ASP A 129 -1.55 -15.55 2.03
N ASP A 130 -0.57 -15.15 2.86
CA ASP A 130 -0.74 -14.08 3.83
C ASP A 130 -0.94 -12.73 3.13
N ALA A 131 -0.19 -12.48 2.05
CA ALA A 131 -0.36 -11.28 1.25
C ALA A 131 -1.80 -11.17 0.69
N ASP A 132 -2.35 -12.23 0.11
CA ASP A 132 -3.70 -12.24 -0.43
C ASP A 132 -4.77 -12.04 0.65
N TYR A 133 -4.57 -12.65 1.83
CA TYR A 133 -5.44 -12.44 2.99
C TYR A 133 -5.48 -10.96 3.39
N TRP A 134 -4.32 -10.34 3.59
CA TRP A 134 -4.23 -8.94 4.00
C TRP A 134 -4.75 -7.98 2.93
N ARG A 135 -4.60 -8.35 1.64
CA ARG A 135 -5.19 -7.59 0.53
C ARG A 135 -6.70 -7.59 0.60
N ALA A 136 -7.30 -8.77 0.77
CA ALA A 136 -8.74 -8.91 0.89
C ALA A 136 -9.28 -8.15 2.12
N TRP A 137 -8.56 -8.22 3.25
CA TRP A 137 -8.90 -7.47 4.46
C TRP A 137 -8.84 -5.95 4.25
N SER A 138 -7.78 -5.46 3.58
CA SER A 138 -7.65 -4.06 3.20
C SER A 138 -8.83 -3.59 2.33
N ASP A 139 -9.17 -4.36 1.30
CA ASP A 139 -10.26 -4.01 0.38
C ASP A 139 -11.63 -4.04 1.09
N GLN A 140 -11.83 -4.97 2.05
CA GLN A 140 -13.02 -5.00 2.90
C GLN A 140 -13.13 -3.75 3.79
N LEU A 141 -12.04 -3.37 4.45
CA LEU A 141 -12.01 -2.17 5.30
C LEU A 141 -12.28 -0.91 4.49
N ALA A 142 -11.67 -0.77 3.30
CA ALA A 142 -11.91 0.34 2.39
C ALA A 142 -13.37 0.42 1.93
N ALA A 143 -14.06 -0.71 1.76
CA ALA A 143 -15.48 -0.73 1.43
C ALA A 143 -16.38 -0.30 2.60
N THR A 144 -15.92 -0.47 3.84
CA THR A 144 -16.64 -0.03 5.05
C THR A 144 -16.37 1.43 5.42
N GLU A 145 -15.23 1.98 4.99
CA GLU A 145 -14.91 3.39 5.18
C GLU A 145 -15.88 4.28 4.38
N ARG A 146 -16.62 5.13 5.10
CA ARG A 146 -17.44 6.18 4.49
C ARG A 146 -16.48 7.14 3.75
N PRO A 147 -16.75 7.55 2.50
CA PRO A 147 -15.90 8.52 1.82
C PRO A 147 -15.74 9.76 2.70
N PRO A 148 -14.53 10.32 2.82
CA PRO A 148 -14.28 11.43 3.72
C PRO A 148 -15.21 12.58 3.33
N GLY A 149 -16.16 12.91 4.22
CA GLY A 149 -16.79 14.22 4.17
C GLY A 149 -15.69 15.29 4.30
N PRO A 150 -15.93 16.56 3.89
CA PRO A 150 -14.96 17.62 4.10
C PRO A 150 -14.67 17.74 5.60
N GLY A 151 -13.61 17.08 6.05
CA GLY A 151 -13.16 17.10 7.42
C GLY A 151 -12.69 18.52 7.73
N PRO A 152 -13.01 19.07 8.91
CA PRO A 152 -12.48 20.37 9.27
C PRO A 152 -10.96 20.28 9.21
N LEU A 153 -10.34 21.15 8.40
CA LEU A 153 -8.91 21.43 8.37
C LEU A 153 -8.52 22.03 9.72
N ARG A 154 -8.60 21.25 10.80
CA ARG A 154 -7.99 21.63 12.07
C ARG A 154 -6.48 21.52 11.87
N MET A 155 -5.81 22.50 12.45
CA MET A 155 -4.39 22.80 12.33
C MET A 155 -3.52 21.65 12.87
N ASN A 156 -3.50 20.52 12.17
CA ASN A 156 -2.59 19.44 12.48
C ASN A 156 -1.21 19.88 12.00
N ARG A 157 -0.29 20.00 12.96
CA ARG A 157 1.12 20.20 12.65
C ARG A 157 1.61 18.93 11.94
N PRO A 158 2.19 19.01 10.73
CA PRO A 158 2.72 17.84 10.05
C PRO A 158 3.82 17.18 10.89
N LEU A 159 3.92 15.85 10.82
CA LEU A 159 4.89 15.08 11.60
C LEU A 159 6.33 15.43 11.19
N LEU A 160 6.52 15.51 9.87
CA LEU A 160 7.80 15.80 9.26
C LEU A 160 7.77 17.17 8.55
N PRO A 161 8.85 17.97 8.65
CA PRO A 161 9.04 19.15 7.81
C PRO A 161 8.92 18.82 6.33
N ASP A 162 8.42 19.77 5.52
CA ASP A 162 8.16 19.54 4.09
C ASP A 162 9.42 19.14 3.29
N GLU A 163 10.60 19.60 3.70
CA GLU A 163 11.88 19.21 3.11
C GLU A 163 12.19 17.72 3.34
N VAL A 164 11.97 17.22 4.56
CA VAL A 164 12.18 15.81 4.93
C VAL A 164 11.17 14.93 4.20
N ARG A 165 9.91 15.35 4.12
CA ARG A 165 8.87 14.60 3.38
C ARG A 165 9.23 14.46 1.90
N ARG A 166 9.66 15.56 1.26
CA ARG A 166 10.09 15.56 -0.14
C ARG A 166 11.33 14.71 -0.37
N ASP A 167 12.28 14.76 0.55
CA ASP A 167 13.49 13.94 0.50
C ASP A 167 13.18 12.44 0.59
N ILE A 168 12.35 12.03 1.55
CA ILE A 168 11.90 10.62 1.69
C ILE A 168 11.20 10.15 0.41
N LEU A 169 10.22 10.93 -0.10
CA LEU A 169 9.52 10.59 -1.34
C LEU A 169 10.48 10.50 -2.54
N SER A 170 11.44 11.44 -2.65
CA SER A 170 12.44 11.41 -3.72
C SER A 170 13.31 10.16 -3.66
N ARG A 171 13.76 9.75 -2.47
CA ARG A 171 14.54 8.51 -2.29
C ARG A 171 13.76 7.28 -2.73
N VAL A 172 12.50 7.18 -2.31
CA VAL A 172 11.65 6.06 -2.70
C VAL A 172 11.43 6.02 -4.21
N HIS A 173 11.20 7.17 -4.86
CA HIS A 173 11.12 7.24 -6.33
C HIS A 173 12.40 6.78 -7.05
N HIS A 174 13.55 6.82 -6.37
CA HIS A 174 14.82 6.29 -6.88
C HIS A 174 15.07 4.82 -6.47
N GLY A 175 14.08 4.12 -5.91
CA GLY A 175 14.18 2.73 -5.49
C GLY A 175 14.93 2.55 -4.16
N LEU A 176 15.12 3.61 -3.38
CA LEU A 176 15.79 3.56 -2.09
C LEU A 176 14.75 3.48 -0.96
N ALA A 177 15.08 2.75 0.12
CA ALA A 177 14.21 2.65 1.29
C ALA A 177 13.93 4.05 1.91
N PRO A 178 12.72 4.27 2.46
CA PRO A 178 12.41 5.50 3.18
C PRO A 178 13.29 5.59 4.43
N GLN A 179 14.13 6.61 4.54
CA GLN A 179 14.99 6.81 5.72
C GLN A 179 14.63 8.10 6.45
N LEU A 180 14.50 7.99 7.78
CA LEU A 180 14.27 9.12 8.66
C LEU A 180 15.58 9.86 8.98
N PRO A 181 15.53 11.19 9.26
CA PRO A 181 16.65 11.92 9.83
C PRO A 181 17.20 11.26 11.11
N ALA A 182 18.52 11.26 11.28
CA ALA A 182 19.21 10.62 12.40
C ALA A 182 18.68 11.02 13.79
N ALA A 183 18.20 12.26 13.95
CA ALA A 183 17.60 12.72 15.19
C ALA A 183 16.32 11.93 15.56
N LEU A 184 15.49 11.58 14.56
CA LEU A 184 14.28 10.77 14.77
C LEU A 184 14.62 9.30 14.99
N VAL A 185 15.60 8.77 14.25
CA VAL A 185 16.12 7.42 14.49
C VAL A 185 16.60 7.28 15.93
N ALA A 186 17.37 8.25 16.42
CA ALA A 186 17.84 8.27 17.81
C ALA A 186 16.70 8.40 18.85
N VAL A 187 15.57 9.02 18.52
CA VAL A 187 14.38 9.03 19.40
C VAL A 187 13.77 7.62 19.45
N ILE A 188 13.58 6.99 18.30
CA ILE A 188 13.01 5.64 18.20
C ILE A 188 13.92 4.62 18.92
N ASP A 189 15.24 4.75 18.77
CA ASP A 189 16.22 3.88 19.44
C ASP A 189 16.23 3.99 20.97
N ARG A 190 15.77 5.13 21.49
CA ARG A 190 15.64 5.35 22.94
C ARG A 190 14.32 4.82 23.51
N LEU A 191 13.38 4.40 22.66
CA LEU A 191 12.18 3.73 23.15
C LEU A 191 12.60 2.40 23.76
N PRO A 192 12.13 2.07 24.99
CA PRO A 192 12.44 0.79 25.58
C PRO A 192 11.91 -0.31 24.65
N GLY A 193 12.82 -1.05 24.02
CA GLY A 193 12.45 -2.27 23.34
C GLY A 193 11.89 -3.20 24.41
N GLN A 194 10.62 -3.60 24.31
CA GLN A 194 10.18 -4.76 25.06
C GLN A 194 10.96 -5.94 24.50
N GLY A 195 12.07 -6.26 25.16
CA GLY A 195 12.89 -7.40 24.82
C GLY A 195 12.09 -8.67 25.04
N GLY A 196 11.88 -9.43 23.96
CA GLY A 196 12.05 -10.87 23.92
C GLY A 196 11.48 -11.69 25.07
N GLY A 197 10.24 -11.43 25.48
CA GLY A 197 9.38 -12.52 25.93
C GLY A 197 8.80 -13.16 24.68
N GLU A 198 8.96 -14.47 24.53
CA GLU A 198 8.17 -15.28 23.59
C GLU A 198 6.70 -15.30 24.06
N ASP A 199 6.11 -14.13 24.31
CA ASP A 199 4.66 -14.00 24.38
C ASP A 199 4.21 -14.15 22.93
N GLU A 200 4.08 -15.41 22.51
CA GLU A 200 3.38 -15.85 21.33
C GLU A 200 2.05 -15.11 21.31
N VAL A 201 2.03 -13.99 20.56
CA VAL A 201 0.81 -13.23 20.30
C VAL A 201 -0.09 -14.25 19.63
N PRO A 202 -1.18 -14.70 20.28
CA PRO A 202 -2.00 -15.75 19.71
C PRO A 202 -2.54 -15.22 18.40
N SER A 203 -2.12 -15.82 17.28
CA SER A 203 -2.69 -15.54 15.97
C SER A 203 -4.21 -15.66 16.10
N PRO A 204 -5.00 -14.58 15.93
CA PRO A 204 -6.45 -14.64 16.10
C PRO A 204 -7.13 -15.56 15.08
N TRP A 205 -6.39 -16.10 14.10
CA TRP A 205 -6.87 -16.98 13.04
C TRP A 205 -6.43 -18.45 13.20
N GLY A 206 -5.66 -18.81 14.24
CA GLY A 206 -5.24 -20.20 14.47
C GLY A 206 -4.39 -20.81 13.35
N LEU A 207 -3.90 -20.01 12.41
CA LEU A 207 -3.00 -20.45 11.34
C LEU A 207 -1.60 -20.50 11.93
N THR A 208 -1.23 -21.66 12.46
CA THR A 208 0.19 -22.00 12.55
C THR A 208 0.71 -22.15 11.11
N SER A 209 1.95 -21.72 10.88
CA SER A 209 2.67 -21.74 9.59
C SER A 209 2.69 -23.11 8.87
N GLY A 210 2.09 -24.17 9.44
CA GLY A 210 2.01 -25.52 8.88
C GLY A 210 0.65 -25.98 8.33
N ALA A 211 -0.40 -25.15 8.26
CA ALA A 211 -1.77 -25.61 7.96
C ALA A 211 -2.46 -24.93 6.76
N ALA A 212 -1.72 -24.60 5.70
CA ALA A 212 -2.24 -23.98 4.46
C ALA A 212 -3.23 -24.85 3.64
N SER A 213 -3.78 -25.96 4.15
CA SER A 213 -4.59 -26.90 3.34
C SER A 213 -6.06 -27.06 3.74
N ALA A 214 -6.56 -26.44 4.81
CA ALA A 214 -7.84 -26.92 5.39
C ALA A 214 -9.09 -26.04 5.20
N PHE A 215 -9.01 -24.81 4.68
CA PHE A 215 -10.19 -23.91 4.65
C PHE A 215 -10.66 -23.55 3.24
N ALA A 216 -11.05 -24.58 2.48
CA ALA A 216 -12.01 -24.40 1.39
C ALA A 216 -13.42 -24.33 2.00
N ALA A 217 -13.92 -23.14 2.28
CA ALA A 217 -15.33 -22.95 2.61
C ALA A 217 -16.18 -23.09 1.33
N ASP A 218 -16.99 -24.15 1.28
CA ASP A 218 -17.97 -24.42 0.23
C ASP A 218 -19.15 -23.42 0.34
N PRO A 219 -19.36 -22.54 -0.66
CA PRO A 219 -20.43 -21.53 -0.63
C PRO A 219 -21.84 -22.10 -0.85
N ALA A 220 -22.03 -23.42 -0.97
CA ALA A 220 -23.34 -24.02 -1.28
C ALA A 220 -24.27 -24.23 -0.07
N ARG A 221 -23.82 -24.09 1.18
CA ARG A 221 -24.61 -24.51 2.36
C ARG A 221 -25.60 -23.47 2.89
N GLU A 222 -25.52 -22.21 2.46
CA GLU A 222 -26.33 -21.11 3.01
C GLU A 222 -27.65 -20.86 2.27
N ARG A 223 -27.85 -21.47 1.09
CA ARG A 223 -29.12 -21.35 0.32
C ARG A 223 -30.22 -22.34 0.72
N ALA A 224 -29.94 -23.30 1.61
CA ALA A 224 -30.90 -24.34 2.01
C ALA A 224 -31.68 -24.04 3.30
N ARG A 225 -31.48 -22.89 3.96
CA ARG A 225 -32.19 -22.50 5.20
C ARG A 225 -33.32 -21.48 5.01
N GLY A 226 -33.64 -21.08 3.77
CA GLY A 226 -34.61 -20.02 3.47
C GLY A 226 -35.98 -20.45 2.93
N LEU A 227 -36.27 -21.75 2.81
CA LEU A 227 -37.55 -22.23 2.25
C LEU A 227 -38.10 -23.36 3.12
N GLY A 228 -38.91 -23.01 4.12
CA GLY A 228 -39.60 -24.02 4.92
C GLY A 228 -40.30 -23.51 6.17
N GLU A 229 -41.13 -22.46 6.09
CA GLU A 229 -42.27 -22.30 7.00
C GLU A 229 -43.42 -21.58 6.29
N ALA A 230 -44.36 -22.37 5.76
CA ALA A 230 -45.69 -21.93 5.37
C ALA A 230 -46.67 -23.11 5.48
N GLY A 231 -47.69 -22.96 6.35
CA GLY A 231 -48.85 -23.85 6.52
C GLY A 231 -48.60 -25.00 7.51
N ASP A 232 -49.45 -25.32 8.48
CA ASP A 232 -50.91 -25.11 8.58
C ASP A 232 -51.38 -25.27 10.06
N PRO A 233 -52.53 -24.71 10.47
CA PRO A 233 -53.09 -24.85 11.81
C PRO A 233 -54.18 -25.94 11.85
N CYS A 234 -54.08 -26.90 12.78
CA CYS A 234 -55.24 -27.65 13.32
C CYS A 234 -54.78 -28.67 14.38
N GLY A 235 -55.47 -28.68 15.53
CA GLY A 235 -55.31 -29.67 16.60
C GLY A 235 -55.54 -29.08 17.98
#